data_AF-A0A2I4S729-F1
#
_entry.id   AF-A0A2I4S729-F1
#
_cell.length_a   1.000
_cell.length_b   1.000
_cell.length_c   1.000
_cell.angle_alpha   90.00
_cell.angle_beta   90.00
_cell.angle_gamma   90.00
#
_symmetry.space_group_name_H-M   'P 1'
#
loop_
_entity.id
_entity.type
_entity.pdbx_description
1 polymer ?
#
loop_
_entity_poly.entity_id
_entity_poly.type
_entity_poly.pdbx_seq_one_letter_code
_entity_poly.pdbx_strand_id
1 'polypeptide(L)' 'MLNFIELIIAISIIILIVPQTPTENIVLRKFLETGLFTNYSKAKEFLTWLTWFLIFLFLFLLIFLNLKVF' A
#
# COMPACT_ATOMS: atom_id res chain seq x y z
N MET A 1 7.33 14.51 14.60
CA MET A 1 6.76 13.14 14.63
C MET A 1 5.96 12.82 13.37
N LEU A 2 5.04 13.69 12.92
CA LEU A 2 4.22 13.41 11.73
C LEU A 2 5.02 13.17 10.44
N ASN A 3 6.11 13.90 10.19
CA ASN A 3 6.99 13.65 9.04
C ASN A 3 7.69 12.29 9.10
N PHE A 4 7.92 11.75 10.31
CA PHE A 4 8.45 10.40 10.48
C PHE A 4 7.39 9.32 10.16
N ILE A 5 6.12 9.60 10.47
CA ILE A 5 4.99 8.74 10.08
C ILE A 5 4.84 8.74 8.54
N GLU A 6 4.96 9.91 7.90
CA GLU A 6 4.99 10.05 6.44
C GLU A 6 6.11 9.19 5.81
N LEU A 7 7.32 9.23 6.39
CA LEU A 7 8.44 8.39 5.95
C LEU A 7 8.14 6.89 6.07
N ILE A 8 7.57 6.43 7.19
CA ILE A 8 7.20 5.02 7.38
C ILE A 8 6.16 4.59 6.34
N ILE A 9 5.17 5.44 6.06
CA ILE A 9 4.14 5.15 5.06
C ILE A 9 4.75 5.09 3.66
N ALA A 10 5.64 6.01 3.31
CA ALA A 10 6.33 6.01 2.03
C ALA A 10 7.15 4.72 1.83
N ILE A 11 7.91 4.30 2.84
CA ILE A 11 8.67 3.04 2.80
C ILE A 11 7.72 1.84 2.66
N SER A 12 6.62 1.84 3.39
CA SER A 12 5.61 0.77 3.33
C SER A 12 4.97 0.66 1.95
N ILE A 13 4.68 1.79 1.29
CA ILE A 13 4.19 1.84 -0.10
C ILE A 13 5.22 1.24 -1.06
N ILE A 14 6.50 1.59 -0.92
CA ILE A 14 7.57 1.04 -1.77
C ILE A 14 7.66 -0.47 -1.59
N ILE A 15 7.73 -0.96 -0.34
CA ILE A 15 7.79 -2.39 -0.04
C ILE A 15 6.54 -3.12 -0.56
N LEU A 16 5.37 -2.48 -0.52
CA LEU A 16 4.14 -3.08 -1.02
C LEU A 16 4.09 -3.11 -2.55
N ILE A 17 4.49 -2.04 -3.25
CA ILE A 17 4.31 -1.88 -4.70
C ILE A 17 5.44 -2.54 -5.51
N VAL A 18 6.69 -2.39 -5.10
CA VAL A 18 7.86 -2.91 -5.84
C VAL A 18 7.74 -4.40 -6.20
N PRO A 19 7.36 -5.30 -5.28
CA PRO A 19 7.19 -6.73 -5.59
C PRO A 19 5.89 -7.09 -6.35
N GLN A 20 5.07 -6.11 -6.75
CA GLN A 20 3.86 -6.32 -7.55
C GLN A 20 4.14 -6.12 -9.03
N THR A 21 4.62 -7.16 -9.72
CA THR A 21 4.81 -7.12 -11.18
C THR A 21 3.70 -7.87 -11.92
N PRO A 22 3.43 -7.57 -13.21
CA PRO A 22 2.43 -8.30 -14.00
C PRO A 22 2.75 -9.79 -14.16
N THR A 23 4.03 -10.15 -14.19
CA THR A 23 4.51 -11.53 -14.35
C THR A 23 4.52 -12.29 -13.02
N GLU A 24 4.97 -11.66 -11.94
CA GLU A 24 4.98 -12.25 -10.60
C GLU A 24 4.60 -11.19 -9.55
N ASN A 25 3.42 -11.34 -8.97
CA ASN A 25 3.00 -10.54 -7.83
C ASN A 25 3.25 -11.34 -6.54
N ILE A 26 4.45 -11.14 -5.97
CA ILE A 26 4.92 -11.89 -4.79
C ILE A 26 4.01 -11.60 -3.58
N VAL A 27 3.55 -10.36 -3.44
CA VAL A 27 2.67 -9.93 -2.34
C VAL A 27 1.33 -10.66 -2.41
N LEU A 28 0.76 -10.75 -3.61
CA LEU A 28 -0.49 -11.45 -3.85
C LEU A 28 -0.35 -12.95 -3.61
N ARG A 29 0.75 -13.57 -4.04
CA ARG A 29 1.06 -14.96 -3.72
C ARG A 29 1.12 -15.18 -2.21
N LYS A 30 1.88 -14.33 -1.50
CA LYS A 30 2.00 -14.41 -0.04
C LYS A 30 0.65 -14.22 0.65
N PHE A 31 -0.18 -13.29 0.20
CA PHE A 31 -1.54 -13.12 0.73
C PHE A 31 -2.41 -14.36 0.53
N LEU A 32 -2.29 -15.06 -0.59
CA LEU A 32 -3.03 -16.30 -0.82
C LEU A 32 -2.51 -17.45 0.04
N GLU A 33 -1.18 -17.54 0.23
CA GLU A 33 -0.56 -18.54 1.11
C GLU A 33 -1.02 -18.41 2.57
N THR A 34 -1.50 -17.23 3.00
CA THR A 34 -2.04 -17.05 4.36
C THR A 34 -3.39 -17.76 4.60
N GLY A 35 -4.11 -18.13 3.53
CA GLY A 35 -5.46 -18.70 3.64
C GLY A 35 -6.56 -17.69 4.05
N LEU A 36 -6.23 -16.40 4.18
CA LEU A 36 -7.20 -15.35 4.55
C LEU A 36 -8.20 -15.04 3.43
N PHE A 37 -7.88 -15.37 2.18
CA PHE A 37 -8.72 -15.09 1.02
C PHE A 37 -9.19 -16.38 0.37
N THR A 38 -10.47 -16.41 -0.03
CA THR A 38 -11.10 -17.58 -0.65
C THR A 38 -10.58 -17.89 -2.04
N ASN A 39 -10.09 -16.89 -2.78
CA ASN A 39 -9.52 -17.06 -4.10
C ASN A 39 -8.56 -15.91 -4.48
N TYR A 40 -7.83 -16.12 -5.58
CA TYR A 40 -6.89 -15.16 -6.15
C TYR A 40 -7.52 -13.81 -6.46
N SER A 41 -8.74 -13.79 -7.00
CA SER A 41 -9.44 -12.56 -7.37
C SER A 41 -9.71 -11.68 -6.15
N LYS A 42 -10.17 -12.26 -5.04
CA LYS A 42 -10.45 -11.52 -3.80
C LYS A 42 -9.20 -10.97 -3.15
N ALA A 43 -8.11 -11.75 -3.14
CA ALA A 43 -6.82 -11.27 -2.66
C ALA A 43 -6.28 -10.12 -3.53
N LYS A 44 -6.48 -10.19 -4.86
CA LYS A 44 -6.07 -9.14 -5.80
C LYS A 44 -6.88 -7.86 -5.63
N GLU A 45 -8.20 -7.98 -5.49
CA GLU A 45 -9.11 -6.85 -5.20
C GLU A 45 -8.68 -6.15 -3.90
N PHE A 46 -8.44 -6.92 -2.83
CA PHE A 46 -7.99 -6.38 -1.55
C PHE A 46 -6.62 -5.70 -1.66
N LEU A 47 -5.64 -6.35 -2.30
CA LEU A 47 -4.30 -5.78 -2.48
C LEU A 47 -4.35 -4.47 -3.29
N THR A 48 -5.17 -4.42 -4.32
CA THR A 48 -5.37 -3.23 -5.14
C THR A 48 -6.00 -2.11 -4.31
N TRP A 49 -7.06 -2.41 -3.56
CA TRP A 49 -7.71 -1.46 -2.67
C TRP A 49 -6.76 -0.93 -1.59
N LEU A 50 -5.98 -1.82 -0.95
CA LEU A 50 -5.01 -1.46 0.08
C LEU A 50 -3.89 -0.57 -0.49
N THR A 51 -3.41 -0.89 -1.69
CA THR A 51 -2.38 -0.09 -2.37
C THR A 51 -2.90 1.31 -2.66
N TRP A 52 -4.10 1.45 -3.22
CA TRP A 52 -4.73 2.74 -3.47
C TRP A 52 -5.00 3.51 -2.19
N PHE A 53 -5.51 2.85 -1.16
CA PHE A 53 -5.74 3.46 0.15
C PHE A 53 -4.45 4.06 0.73
N LEU A 54 -3.34 3.32 0.69
CA LEU A 54 -2.04 3.81 1.19
C LEU A 54 -1.51 4.99 0.36
N ILE A 55 -1.64 4.96 -0.96
CA ILE A 55 -1.26 6.08 -1.83
C ILE A 55 -2.09 7.32 -1.47
N PHE A 56 -3.41 7.18 -1.36
CA PHE A 56 -4.29 8.30 -0.97
C PHE A 56 -3.94 8.85 0.41
N LEU A 57 -3.69 7.97 1.39
CA LEU A 57 -3.29 8.36 2.73
C LEU A 57 -1.95 9.12 2.72
N PHE A 58 -0.97 8.66 1.94
CA PHE A 58 0.31 9.34 1.78
C PHE A 58 0.14 10.73 1.17
N LEU A 59 -0.64 10.86 0.09
CA LEU A 59 -0.90 12.16 -0.54
C LEU A 59 -1.65 13.12 0.40
N PHE A 60 -2.60 12.62 1.18
CA PHE A 60 -3.31 13.42 2.18
C PHE A 60 -2.35 13.94 3.25
N LEU A 61 -1.48 13.07 3.78
CA LEU A 61 -0.48 13.47 4.78
C LEU A 61 0.54 14.45 4.20
N LEU A 62 1.01 14.22 2.97
CA LEU A 62 1.92 15.12 2.27
C LEU A 62 1.34 16.54 2.21
N ILE A 63 0.07 16.68 1.78
CA ILE A 63 -0.61 17.98 1.68
C ILE A 63 -0.78 18.60 3.06
N PHE A 64 -1.29 17.83 4.03
CA PHE A 64 -1.58 18.33 5.37
C PHE A 64 -0.31 18.79 6.11
N LEU A 65 0.80 18.07 5.98
CA LEU A 65 2.02 18.30 6.73
C LEU A 65 2.97 19.30 6.07
N ASN A 66 3.09 19.24 4.74
CA ASN A 66 4.11 20.02 4.04
C ASN A 66 3.54 21.27 3.37
N LEU A 67 2.25 21.28 3.00
CA LEU A 67 1.70 22.35 2.18
C LEU A 67 1.23 23.57 2.99
N LYS A 68 1.45 23.60 4.32
CA LYS A 68 1.01 24.68 5.24
C LYS A 68 -0.37 25.25 4.85
N VAL A 69 -1.31 24.36 4.58
CA VAL A 69 -2.69 24.75 4.25
C VAL A 69 -3.40 25.32 5.50
N PHE A 70 -2.74 25.29 6.65
CA PHE A 70 -3.04 26.10 7.84
C PHE A 70 -1.75 26.58 8.50
#